data_AF-A0AA45WYL7-F1
#
_entry.id   AF-A0AA45WYL7-F1
#
_cell.length_a   1.000
_cell.length_b   1.000
_cell.length_c   1.000
_cell.angle_alpha   90.00
_cell.angle_beta   90.00
_cell.angle_gamma   90.00
#
_symmetry.space_group_name_H-M   'P 1'
#
loop_
_entity.id
_entity.type
_entity.pdbx_description
1 polymer ?
#
loop_
_entity_poly.entity_id
_entity_poly.type
_entity_poly.pdbx_seq_one_letter_code
_entity_poly.pdbx_strand_id
1 'polypeptide(L)'
;MDINETVNNLTQYLNEKQGILKDLLRFTMEQKDLLNTSENLDLEAFTLLLTERGQLMEQADKVDALFLTAFNSLKEHLGIKSMEEIPAGEISREQVHGLQGAVDQVQQLLKAIQQVDDENRESMKKQMASLKKEITQVQQGKKAIHGYANTKQPQPPLFMDQKEKPSRRK
;
A
#
# COMPACT_ATOMS: atom_id res chain seq x y z
N MET A 1 -37.50 -9.05 -19.29
CA MET A 1 -36.08 -8.71 -19.14
C MET A 1 -35.41 -9.08 -20.44
N ASP A 2 -34.72 -8.16 -21.10
CA ASP A 2 -33.98 -8.48 -22.33
C ASP A 2 -32.64 -9.11 -21.92
N ILE A 3 -32.47 -10.40 -22.24
CA ILE A 3 -31.28 -11.19 -21.92
C ILE A 3 -30.06 -10.58 -22.62
N ASN A 4 -30.19 -10.16 -23.88
CA ASN A 4 -29.10 -9.60 -24.65
C ASN A 4 -28.65 -8.25 -24.08
N GLU A 5 -29.61 -7.40 -23.71
CA GLU A 5 -29.32 -6.13 -23.05
C GLU A 5 -28.61 -6.35 -21.70
N THR A 6 -29.07 -7.32 -20.91
CA THR A 6 -28.46 -7.63 -19.61
C THR A 6 -27.01 -8.08 -19.77
N VAL A 7 -26.72 -8.93 -20.75
CA VAL A 7 -25.37 -9.44 -21.01
C VAL A 7 -24.44 -8.34 -21.50
N ASN A 8 -24.98 -7.41 -22.31
CA ASN A 8 -24.24 -6.23 -22.72
C ASN A 8 -23.90 -5.34 -21.51
N ASN A 9 -24.86 -5.14 -20.59
CA ASN A 9 -24.63 -4.38 -19.36
C ASN A 9 -23.57 -5.05 -18.47
N LEU A 10 -23.60 -6.38 -18.30
CA LEU A 10 -22.56 -7.13 -17.59
C LEU A 10 -21.17 -6.91 -18.20
N THR A 11 -21.08 -6.96 -19.52
CA THR A 11 -19.83 -6.71 -20.24
C THR A 11 -19.36 -5.27 -20.06
N GLN A 12 -20.29 -4.30 -20.09
CA GLN A 12 -19.99 -2.89 -19.84
C GLN A 12 -19.44 -2.66 -18.44
N TYR A 13 -20.05 -3.23 -17.40
CA TYR A 13 -19.54 -3.12 -16.02
C TYR A 13 -18.13 -3.70 -15.89
N LEU A 14 -17.84 -4.84 -16.53
CA LEU A 14 -16.48 -5.39 -16.52
C LEU A 14 -15.48 -4.48 -17.26
N ASN A 15 -15.89 -3.84 -18.35
CA ASN A 15 -15.03 -2.90 -19.08
C ASN A 15 -14.77 -1.63 -18.28
N GLU A 16 -15.78 -1.11 -17.57
CA GLU A 16 -15.62 0.01 -16.64
C GLU A 16 -14.65 -0.36 -15.51
N LYS A 17 -14.83 -1.55 -14.90
CA LYS A 17 -13.92 -2.08 -13.89
C LYS A 17 -12.49 -2.21 -14.43
N GLN A 18 -12.30 -2.66 -15.66
CA GLN A 18 -10.98 -2.71 -16.28
C GLN A 18 -10.32 -1.33 -16.37
N GLY A 19 -11.09 -0.27 -16.68
CA GLY A 19 -10.59 1.10 -16.67
C GLY A 19 -10.06 1.50 -15.29
N ILE A 20 -10.88 1.30 -14.25
CA ILE A 20 -10.53 1.56 -12.86
C ILE A 20 -9.28 0.78 -12.44
N LEU A 21 -9.20 -0.51 -12.79
CA LEU A 21 -8.07 -1.36 -12.45
C LEU A 21 -6.77 -0.96 -13.19
N LYS A 22 -6.86 -0.44 -14.41
CA LYS A 22 -5.68 0.11 -15.11
C LYS A 22 -5.14 1.35 -14.42
N ASP A 23 -6.02 2.26 -13.98
CA ASP A 23 -5.60 3.41 -13.19
C ASP A 23 -5.04 2.99 -11.83
N LEU A 24 -5.66 2.00 -11.18
CA LEU A 24 -5.16 1.46 -9.91
C LEU A 24 -3.77 0.85 -10.07
N LEU A 25 -3.53 0.12 -11.17
CA LEU A 25 -2.21 -0.42 -11.49
C LEU A 25 -1.19 0.70 -11.72
N ARG A 26 -1.56 1.76 -12.45
CA ARG A 26 -0.69 2.93 -12.65
C ARG A 26 -0.27 3.53 -11.31
N PHE A 27 -1.22 3.84 -10.41
CA PHE A 27 -0.90 4.39 -9.09
C PHE A 27 -0.09 3.42 -8.22
N THR A 28 -0.31 2.12 -8.35
CA THR A 28 0.47 1.10 -7.65
C THR A 28 1.93 1.06 -8.15
N MET A 29 2.15 1.28 -9.45
CA MET A 29 3.49 1.46 -10.02
C MET A 29 4.13 2.79 -9.58
N GLU A 30 3.38 3.90 -9.57
CA GLU A 30 3.88 5.19 -9.08
C GLU A 30 4.32 5.11 -7.61
N GLN A 31 3.58 4.37 -6.78
CA GLN A 31 3.98 4.09 -5.39
C GLN A 31 5.30 3.32 -5.35
N LYS A 32 5.51 2.35 -6.24
CA LYS A 32 6.75 1.60 -6.35
C LYS A 32 7.93 2.52 -6.64
N ASP A 33 7.75 3.42 -7.61
CA ASP A 33 8.79 4.36 -8.01
C ASP A 33 9.11 5.34 -6.89
N LEU A 34 8.08 5.83 -6.18
CA LEU A 34 8.24 6.70 -5.02
C LEU A 34 9.04 6.00 -3.90
N LEU A 35 8.77 4.71 -3.65
CA LEU A 35 9.47 3.93 -2.65
C LEU A 35 10.93 3.61 -3.01
N ASN A 36 11.30 3.63 -4.30
CA ASN A 36 12.62 3.24 -4.78
C ASN A 36 13.53 4.43 -5.12
N THR A 37 12.98 5.62 -5.39
CA THR A 37 13.74 6.74 -5.97
C THR A 37 14.29 7.71 -4.93
N SER A 38 13.65 7.85 -3.77
CA SER A 38 14.02 8.88 -2.80
C SER A 38 14.82 8.34 -1.61
N GLU A 39 15.92 9.01 -1.25
CA GLU A 39 16.66 8.73 0.00
C GLU A 39 15.76 8.91 1.23
N ASN A 40 14.83 9.86 1.15
CA ASN A 40 13.79 10.10 2.15
C ASN A 40 12.42 9.98 1.49
N LEU A 41 11.51 9.22 2.09
CA LEU A 41 10.15 9.08 1.57
C LEU A 41 9.42 10.42 1.61
N ASP A 42 8.92 10.86 0.45
CA ASP A 42 7.95 11.95 0.40
C ASP A 42 6.61 11.43 0.93
N LEU A 43 6.35 11.71 2.21
CA LEU A 43 5.15 11.24 2.91
C LEU A 43 3.88 11.89 2.37
N GLU A 44 3.95 13.11 1.84
CA GLU A 44 2.79 13.81 1.29
C GLU A 44 2.38 13.17 -0.03
N ALA A 45 3.33 13.01 -0.96
CA ALA A 45 3.11 12.31 -2.22
C ALA A 45 2.64 10.87 -1.99
N PHE A 46 3.23 10.17 -1.03
CA PHE A 46 2.83 8.80 -0.68
C PHE A 46 1.39 8.74 -0.14
N THR A 47 1.00 9.69 0.71
CA THR A 47 -0.36 9.75 1.27
C THR A 47 -1.40 10.09 0.20
N LEU A 48 -1.05 10.96 -0.74
CA LEU A 48 -1.91 11.26 -1.88
C LEU A 48 -2.14 10.00 -2.73
N LEU A 49 -1.07 9.26 -3.07
CA LEU A 49 -1.19 8.00 -3.81
C LEU A 49 -2.11 6.99 -3.10
N LEU A 50 -1.96 6.82 -1.78
CA LEU A 50 -2.84 5.93 -1.01
C LEU A 50 -4.31 6.37 -1.05
N THR A 51 -4.57 7.67 -1.02
CA THR A 51 -5.93 8.22 -1.09
C THR A 51 -6.56 7.94 -2.44
N GLU A 52 -5.85 8.22 -3.54
CA GLU A 52 -6.32 7.96 -4.92
C GLU A 52 -6.59 6.47 -5.14
N ARG A 53 -5.69 5.59 -4.67
CA ARG A 53 -5.90 4.14 -4.71
C ARG A 53 -7.15 3.72 -3.96
N GLY A 54 -7.39 4.27 -2.77
CA GLY A 54 -8.58 4.00 -1.98
C GLY A 54 -9.87 4.40 -2.71
N GLN A 55 -9.89 5.57 -3.32
CA GLN A 55 -11.04 6.04 -4.12
C GLN A 55 -11.31 5.14 -5.33
N LEU A 56 -10.27 4.64 -6.00
CA LEU A 56 -10.43 3.70 -7.11
C LEU A 56 -10.96 2.35 -6.64
N MET A 57 -10.54 1.85 -5.48
CA MET A 57 -11.09 0.63 -4.89
C MET A 57 -12.58 0.80 -4.58
N GLU A 58 -12.99 1.91 -3.98
CA GLU A 58 -14.41 2.20 -3.74
C GLU A 58 -15.23 2.29 -5.04
N GLN A 59 -14.65 2.82 -6.12
CA GLN A 59 -15.30 2.83 -7.43
C GLN A 59 -15.44 1.41 -8.00
N ALA A 60 -14.40 0.58 -7.89
CA ALA A 60 -14.45 -0.82 -8.31
C ALA A 60 -15.53 -1.60 -7.54
N ASP A 61 -15.65 -1.38 -6.22
CA ASP A 61 -16.67 -2.02 -5.38
C ASP A 61 -18.09 -1.65 -5.81
N LYS A 62 -18.32 -0.39 -6.20
CA LYS A 62 -19.61 0.06 -6.73
C LYS A 62 -19.96 -0.63 -8.04
N VAL A 63 -18.99 -0.75 -8.95
CA VAL A 63 -19.16 -1.46 -10.22
C VAL A 63 -19.41 -2.95 -9.99
N ASP A 64 -18.72 -3.57 -9.03
CA ASP A 64 -18.94 -4.96 -8.65
C ASP A 64 -20.34 -5.20 -8.09
N ALA A 65 -20.86 -4.28 -7.27
CA ALA A 65 -22.22 -4.35 -6.78
C ALA A 65 -23.24 -4.31 -7.93
N LEU A 66 -23.07 -3.41 -8.89
CA LEU A 66 -23.93 -3.31 -10.08
C LEU A 66 -23.87 -4.58 -10.94
N PHE A 67 -22.67 -5.10 -11.16
CA PHE A 67 -22.45 -6.36 -11.88
C PHE A 67 -23.16 -7.52 -11.19
N LEU A 68 -22.98 -7.67 -9.87
CA LEU A 68 -23.59 -8.74 -9.09
C LEU A 68 -25.12 -8.67 -9.11
N THR A 69 -25.69 -7.46 -8.99
CA THR A 69 -27.14 -7.27 -9.11
C THR A 69 -27.64 -7.72 -10.48
N ALA A 70 -27.04 -7.23 -11.56
CA ALA A 70 -27.43 -7.62 -12.92
C ALA A 70 -27.26 -9.13 -13.18
N PHE A 71 -26.18 -9.72 -12.67
CA PHE A 71 -25.88 -11.13 -12.86
C PHE A 71 -26.84 -12.02 -12.08
N ASN A 72 -27.21 -11.63 -10.86
CA ASN A 72 -28.21 -12.36 -10.08
C ASN A 72 -29.59 -12.30 -10.74
N SER A 73 -30.01 -11.14 -11.26
CA SER A 73 -31.26 -11.04 -12.03
C SER A 73 -31.24 -11.92 -13.28
N LEU A 74 -30.11 -12.00 -13.98
CA LEU A 74 -29.96 -12.88 -15.14
C LEU A 74 -30.14 -14.36 -14.76
N LYS A 75 -29.48 -14.78 -13.68
CA LYS A 75 -29.58 -16.16 -13.15
C LYS A 75 -31.01 -16.53 -12.77
N GLU A 76 -31.71 -15.64 -12.07
CA GLU A 76 -33.10 -15.84 -11.66
C GLU A 76 -34.03 -15.96 -12.88
N HIS A 77 -33.81 -15.12 -13.90
CA HIS A 77 -34.63 -15.13 -15.11
C HIS A 77 -34.44 -16.40 -15.94
N LEU A 78 -33.20 -16.89 -16.04
CA LEU A 78 -32.86 -18.09 -16.82
C LEU A 78 -33.00 -19.40 -16.01
N GLY A 79 -33.18 -19.32 -14.68
CA GLY A 79 -33.23 -20.49 -13.80
C GLY A 79 -31.89 -21.23 -13.69
N ILE A 80 -30.77 -20.53 -13.92
CA ILE A 80 -29.41 -21.09 -13.95
C ILE A 80 -28.61 -20.70 -12.70
N LYS A 81 -27.61 -21.50 -12.35
CA LYS A 81 -26.70 -21.19 -11.22
C LYS A 81 -25.42 -20.50 -11.66
N SER A 82 -25.03 -20.70 -12.91
CA SER A 82 -23.72 -20.30 -13.46
C SER A 82 -23.85 -19.87 -14.93
N MET A 83 -22.86 -19.15 -15.46
CA MET A 83 -22.88 -18.71 -16.87
C MET A 83 -22.77 -19.88 -17.85
N GLU A 84 -22.16 -20.98 -17.41
CA GLU A 84 -21.96 -22.20 -18.19
C GLU A 84 -23.28 -22.96 -18.45
N GLU A 85 -24.31 -22.67 -17.67
CA GLU A 85 -25.64 -23.29 -17.76
C GLU A 85 -26.60 -22.52 -18.69
N ILE A 86 -26.15 -21.41 -19.30
CA ILE A 86 -26.98 -20.61 -20.20
C ILE A 86 -27.43 -21.48 -21.38
N PRO A 87 -28.76 -21.59 -21.64
CA PRO A 87 -29.26 -22.40 -22.76
C PRO A 87 -28.72 -21.92 -24.11
N ALA A 88 -28.31 -22.87 -24.95
CA ALA A 88 -27.83 -22.57 -26.29
C ALA A 88 -28.94 -21.89 -27.12
N GLY A 89 -28.65 -20.70 -27.65
CA GLY A 89 -29.59 -19.92 -28.47
C GLY A 89 -30.20 -18.69 -27.78
N GLU A 90 -30.07 -18.58 -26.45
CA GLU A 90 -30.56 -17.41 -25.68
C GLU A 90 -29.60 -16.21 -25.74
N ILE A 91 -28.32 -16.47 -25.99
CA ILE A 91 -27.26 -15.45 -26.10
C ILE A 91 -26.42 -15.71 -27.35
N SER A 92 -26.04 -14.65 -28.05
CA SER A 92 -25.11 -14.75 -29.19
C SER A 92 -23.73 -15.22 -28.74
N ARG A 93 -23.02 -15.96 -29.61
CA ARG A 93 -21.66 -16.41 -29.31
C ARG A 93 -20.70 -15.23 -29.11
N GLU A 94 -20.92 -14.14 -29.85
CA GLU A 94 -20.15 -12.91 -29.77
C GLU A 94 -20.25 -12.28 -28.38
N GLN A 95 -21.45 -12.24 -27.79
CA GLN A 95 -21.66 -11.70 -26.44
C GLN A 95 -21.01 -12.57 -25.35
N VAL A 96 -21.15 -13.89 -25.44
CA VAL A 96 -20.50 -14.81 -24.49
C VAL A 96 -18.98 -14.64 -24.55
N HIS A 97 -18.41 -14.58 -25.75
CA HIS A 97 -16.98 -14.38 -25.93
C HIS A 97 -16.53 -13.00 -25.41
N GLY A 98 -17.31 -11.94 -25.65
CA GLY A 98 -17.03 -10.60 -25.14
C GLY A 98 -16.99 -10.56 -23.60
N LEU A 99 -17.98 -11.20 -22.97
CA LEU A 99 -18.06 -11.28 -21.51
C LEU A 99 -16.89 -12.09 -20.92
N GLN A 100 -16.59 -13.26 -21.48
CA GLN A 100 -15.45 -14.10 -21.05
C GLN A 100 -14.12 -13.36 -21.20
N GLY A 101 -13.90 -12.71 -22.34
CA GLY A 101 -12.70 -11.91 -22.57
C GLY A 101 -12.57 -10.76 -21.57
N ALA A 102 -13.67 -10.09 -21.21
CA ALA A 102 -13.67 -9.04 -20.21
C ALA A 102 -13.34 -9.57 -18.79
N VAL A 103 -13.85 -10.75 -18.43
CA VAL A 103 -13.49 -11.44 -17.16
C VAL A 103 -12.00 -11.76 -17.13
N ASP A 104 -11.45 -12.32 -18.20
CA ASP A 104 -10.03 -12.68 -18.28
C ASP A 104 -9.12 -11.45 -18.13
N GLN A 105 -9.49 -10.33 -18.76
CA GLN A 105 -8.76 -9.07 -18.62
C GLN A 105 -8.78 -8.53 -17.19
N VAL A 106 -9.94 -8.57 -16.52
CA VAL A 106 -10.04 -8.20 -15.09
C VAL A 106 -9.12 -9.08 -14.25
N GLN A 107 -9.12 -10.40 -14.46
CA GLN A 107 -8.25 -11.32 -13.71
C GLN A 107 -6.77 -11.06 -13.94
N GLN A 108 -6.37 -10.75 -15.18
CA GLN A 108 -4.99 -10.41 -15.52
C GLN A 108 -4.54 -9.11 -14.82
N LEU A 109 -5.39 -8.07 -14.83
CA LEU A 109 -5.10 -6.81 -14.14
C LEU A 109 -4.97 -7.01 -12.63
N LEU A 110 -5.87 -7.78 -12.01
CA LEU A 110 -5.79 -8.07 -10.57
C LEU A 110 -4.49 -8.80 -10.20
N LYS A 111 -4.05 -9.77 -11.02
CA LYS A 111 -2.76 -10.45 -10.81
C LYS A 111 -1.58 -9.49 -10.93
N ALA A 112 -1.61 -8.59 -11.93
CA ALA A 112 -0.56 -7.59 -12.11
C ALA A 112 -0.50 -6.62 -10.92
N ILE A 113 -1.65 -6.12 -10.45
CA ILE A 113 -1.75 -5.25 -9.27
C ILE A 113 -1.17 -5.96 -8.05
N GLN A 114 -1.61 -7.20 -7.79
CA GLN A 114 -1.15 -7.99 -6.65
C GLN A 114 0.38 -8.17 -6.66
N GLN A 115 0.96 -8.47 -7.82
CA GLN A 115 2.41 -8.61 -7.94
C GLN A 115 3.15 -7.32 -7.56
N VAL A 116 2.70 -6.16 -8.05
CA VAL A 116 3.34 -4.87 -7.73
C VAL A 116 3.09 -4.48 -6.27
N ASP A 117 1.92 -4.77 -5.72
CA ASP A 117 1.61 -4.51 -4.31
C ASP A 117 2.47 -5.33 -3.35
N ASP A 118 2.76 -6.58 -3.68
CA ASP A 118 3.67 -7.42 -2.89
C ASP A 118 5.09 -6.83 -2.89
N GLU A 119 5.56 -6.34 -4.05
CA GLU A 119 6.84 -5.63 -4.15
C GLU A 119 6.85 -4.33 -3.34
N ASN A 120 5.79 -3.52 -3.43
CA ASN A 120 5.62 -2.29 -2.66
C ASN A 120 5.64 -2.55 -1.16
N ARG A 121 4.97 -3.62 -0.71
CA ARG A 121 4.94 -4.01 0.70
C ARG A 121 6.32 -4.36 1.22
N GLU A 122 7.13 -5.06 0.43
CA GLU A 122 8.50 -5.38 0.79
C GLU A 122 9.40 -4.13 0.81
N SER A 123 9.27 -3.23 -0.17
CA SER A 123 9.99 -1.94 -0.15
C SER A 123 9.61 -1.09 1.06
N MET A 124 8.33 -1.02 1.41
CA MET A 124 7.87 -0.29 2.58
C MET A 124 8.43 -0.86 3.89
N LYS A 125 8.46 -2.19 4.04
CA LYS A 125 9.11 -2.85 5.19
C LYS A 125 10.58 -2.46 5.35
N LYS A 126 11.33 -2.40 4.24
CA LYS A 126 12.74 -1.98 4.24
C LYS A 126 12.89 -0.54 4.69
N GLN A 127 12.06 0.36 4.18
CA GLN A 127 12.08 1.77 4.59
C GLN A 127 11.78 1.94 6.09
N MET A 128 10.76 1.25 6.61
CA MET A 128 10.45 1.28 8.05
C MET A 128 11.60 0.74 8.91
N ALA A 129 12.29 -0.31 8.45
CA ALA A 129 13.44 -0.86 9.15
C ALA A 129 14.62 0.16 9.19
N SER A 130 14.87 0.88 8.10
CA SER A 130 15.87 1.94 8.05
C SER A 130 15.55 3.07 9.03
N LEU A 131 14.32 3.57 8.99
CA LEU A 131 13.85 4.64 9.88
C LEU A 131 13.98 4.24 11.36
N LYS A 132 13.63 2.99 11.71
CA LYS A 132 13.78 2.47 13.07
C LYS A 132 15.25 2.44 13.52
N LYS A 133 16.18 2.10 12.61
CA LYS A 133 17.62 2.09 12.90
C LYS A 133 18.14 3.50 13.15
N GLU A 134 17.74 4.48 12.34
CA GLU A 134 18.10 5.88 12.53
C GLU A 134 17.59 6.44 13.87
N ILE A 135 16.31 6.18 14.20
CA ILE A 135 15.75 6.57 15.51
C ILE A 135 16.57 5.98 16.65
N THR A 136 16.96 4.71 16.54
CA THR A 136 17.77 4.02 17.56
C THR A 136 19.15 4.66 17.71
N GLN A 137 19.81 5.00 16.60
CA GLN A 137 21.11 5.68 16.60
C GLN A 137 21.01 7.08 17.23
N VAL A 138 19.97 7.85 16.91
CA VAL A 138 19.73 9.17 17.52
C VAL A 138 19.53 9.04 19.04
N GLN A 139 18.76 8.05 19.50
CA GLN A 139 18.57 7.79 20.93
C GLN A 139 19.87 7.39 21.64
N GLN A 140 20.69 6.54 21.02
CA GLN A 140 21.99 6.15 21.56
C GLN A 140 22.96 7.33 21.62
N GLY A 141 23.00 8.18 20.58
CA GLY A 141 23.79 9.41 20.57
C GLY A 141 23.38 10.38 21.67
N LYS A 142 22.07 10.57 21.89
CA LYS A 142 21.55 11.36 23.02
C LYS A 142 22.02 10.80 24.37
N LYS A 143 21.95 9.48 24.57
CA LYS A 143 22.44 8.81 25.80
C LYS A 143 23.95 8.98 25.98
N ALA A 144 24.74 8.87 24.92
CA ALA A 144 26.18 9.07 24.96
C ALA A 144 26.53 10.51 25.38
N ILE A 145 25.91 11.51 24.77
CA ILE A 145 26.12 12.93 25.12
C ILE A 145 25.75 13.21 26.58
N HIS A 146 24.62 12.66 27.07
CA HIS A 146 24.23 12.81 28.48
C HIS A 146 25.21 12.11 29.43
N GLY A 147 25.75 10.95 29.04
CA GLY A 147 26.79 10.25 29.79
C GLY A 147 28.07 11.08 29.93
N TYR A 148 28.54 11.71 28.84
CA TYR A 148 29.70 12.60 28.87
C TYR A 148 29.42 13.90 29.64
N ALA A 149 28.22 14.49 29.54
CA ALA A 149 27.84 15.67 30.30
C ALA A 149 27.86 15.42 31.82
N ASN A 150 27.47 14.22 32.26
CA ASN A 150 27.48 13.84 33.68
C ASN A 150 28.89 13.55 34.23
N THR A 151 29.89 13.33 33.36
CA THR A 151 31.31 13.18 33.78
C THR A 151 32.04 14.51 33.95
N LYS A 152 31.43 15.64 33.57
CA LYS A 152 31.95 17.00 33.84
C LYS A 152 31.44 17.55 35.18
N GLN A 153 31.38 16.73 36.22
CA GLN A 153 31.30 17.27 37.57
C GLN A 153 32.63 17.93 37.92
N PRO A 154 32.64 19.13 38.56
CA PRO A 154 33.87 19.76 38.99
C PRO A 154 34.56 18.83 39.99
N GLN A 155 35.72 18.28 39.60
CA GLN A 155 36.60 17.58 40.52
C GLN A 155 36.94 18.55 41.67
N PRO A 156 36.81 18.14 42.94
CA PRO A 156 37.17 19.00 44.06
C PRO A 156 38.66 19.39 43.96
N PRO A 157 39.05 20.63 44.33
CA PRO A 157 40.42 21.08 44.16
C PRO A 157 41.36 20.23 45.01
N LEU A 158 42.17 19.41 44.35
CA LEU A 158 43.26 18.66 44.95
C LEU A 158 44.46 19.62 45.14
N PHE A 159 44.38 20.51 46.12
CA PHE A 159 45.55 21.28 46.57
C PHE A 159 45.90 20.92 48.01
N MET A 160 46.93 20.08 48.06
CA MET A 160 47.87 19.78 49.14
C MET A 160 47.88 20.77 50.32
N ASP A 161 47.63 20.21 51.50
CA ASP A 161 48.12 20.67 52.80
C ASP A 161 49.66 20.81 52.76
N GLN A 162 50.17 22.05 52.66
CA GLN A 162 51.57 22.33 52.96
C GLN A 162 51.68 22.71 54.44
N LYS A 163 52.01 21.71 55.25
CA LYS A 163 52.54 21.92 56.59
C LYS A 163 53.89 22.64 56.50
N GLU A 164 53.95 23.87 56.99
CA GLU A 164 55.21 24.47 57.42
C GLU A 164 55.21 24.72 58.94
N LYS A 165 55.89 23.83 59.65
CA LYS A 165 56.75 24.14 60.81
C LYS A 165 58.05 23.39 60.55
N PRO A 166 59.23 24.02 60.68
CA PRO A 166 59.78 24.33 62.01
C PRO A 166 60.58 25.67 62.04
N SER A 167 60.83 26.30 63.19
CA SER A 167 62.06 26.02 63.95
C SER A 167 62.10 26.91 65.20
N ARG A 168 62.40 26.30 66.35
CA ARG A 168 62.80 26.97 67.60
C ARG A 168 64.32 27.11 67.64
N ARG A 169 64.76 28.09 68.45
CA ARG A 169 66.09 28.32 69.08
C ARG A 169 66.94 29.35 68.33
N LYS A 170 67.55 30.35 68.99
CA LYS A 170 67.90 30.54 70.41
C LYS A 170 67.50 31.92 70.90
#